data_AF-A0A917FLT3-F1
#
_entry.id   AF-A0A917FLT3-F1
#
_cell.length_a   1.000
_cell.length_b   1.000
_cell.length_c   1.000
_cell.angle_alpha   90.00
_cell.angle_beta   90.00
_cell.angle_gamma   90.00
#
_symmetry.space_group_name_H-M   'P 1'
#
loop_
_entity.id
_entity.type
_entity.pdbx_description
1 polymer ?
#
loop_
_entity_poly.entity_id
_entity_poly.type
_entity_poly.pdbx_seq_one_letter_code
_entity_poly.pdbx_strand_id
1 'polypeptide(L)'
;MNMQQQTQTASTMTGGQPLNHGAHEMFDVHEVLSCQIDVLNSYMMLRAFVKDQELLDILDRQYNFMLEHYNLTCQCFKTGQKPARETGTYIIPNMTQPVYGFQPAEPSKPNQSMADVKDAGISSLMLGHIKSHASLLAIASSEVTNPTLRRVLSAQVQEFVEMAYELFLYQNKNAYYQVPQLQTSVMQQMLDAYVPAAGAPQMPANNGGAALH
;
A
#
# COMPACT_ATOMS: atom_id res chain seq x y z
N MET A 1 -53.60 -3.35 -42.12
CA MET A 1 -53.31 -3.56 -40.69
C MET A 1 -51.82 -3.50 -40.50
N ASN A 2 -51.36 -2.40 -39.91
CA ASN A 2 -50.00 -2.17 -39.45
C ASN A 2 -49.67 -3.11 -38.28
N MET A 3 -48.47 -3.67 -38.22
CA MET A 3 -47.38 -3.16 -37.37
C MET A 3 -46.18 -4.10 -37.44
N GLN A 4 -45.15 -3.64 -38.15
CA GLN A 4 -43.79 -4.15 -38.05
C GLN A 4 -43.24 -3.87 -36.65
N GLN A 5 -42.60 -4.90 -36.11
CA GLN A 5 -41.84 -4.91 -34.87
C GLN A 5 -40.66 -3.94 -35.02
N GLN A 6 -40.71 -2.82 -34.30
CA GLN A 6 -39.62 -1.86 -34.24
C GLN A 6 -38.78 -2.18 -33.00
N THR A 7 -37.76 -3.02 -33.20
CA THR A 7 -36.68 -3.18 -32.22
C THR A 7 -35.86 -1.89 -32.25
N GLN A 8 -36.06 -1.03 -31.24
CA GLN A 8 -35.23 0.16 -31.04
C GLN A 8 -33.79 -0.30 -30.73
N THR A 9 -32.96 -0.23 -31.75
CA THR A 9 -31.49 -0.27 -31.65
C THR A 9 -31.03 0.79 -30.66
N ALA A 10 -30.23 0.34 -29.69
CA ALA A 10 -29.59 1.14 -28.68
C ALA A 10 -28.89 2.37 -29.28
N SER A 11 -29.07 3.47 -28.58
CA SER A 11 -28.45 4.77 -28.74
C SER A 11 -26.98 4.68 -29.15
N THR A 12 -26.69 5.20 -30.34
CA THR A 12 -25.38 5.74 -30.74
C THR A 12 -24.92 6.75 -29.70
N MET A 13 -24.07 6.30 -28.77
CA MET A 13 -23.29 7.19 -27.92
C MET A 13 -22.12 7.73 -28.75
N THR A 14 -22.18 9.03 -28.96
CA THR A 14 -21.18 9.93 -29.54
C THR A 14 -19.74 9.65 -29.11
N GLY A 15 -18.87 9.32 -30.08
CA GLY A 15 -17.64 10.08 -30.38
C GLY A 15 -16.52 10.23 -29.35
N GLY A 16 -16.55 9.55 -28.20
CA GLY A 16 -15.41 9.47 -27.28
C GLY A 16 -14.65 8.15 -27.46
N GLN A 17 -13.31 8.19 -27.46
CA GLN A 17 -12.51 6.99 -27.25
C GLN A 17 -13.04 6.28 -25.98
N PRO A 18 -13.28 4.95 -26.01
CA PRO A 18 -13.73 4.24 -24.81
C PRO A 18 -12.67 4.41 -23.71
N LEU A 19 -13.06 5.07 -22.62
CA LEU A 19 -12.15 5.40 -21.51
C LEU A 19 -11.63 4.15 -20.78
N ASN A 20 -12.23 2.97 -21.02
CA ASN A 20 -11.78 1.68 -20.48
C ASN A 20 -11.59 1.67 -18.95
N HIS A 21 -12.55 2.31 -18.25
CA HIS A 21 -12.65 2.40 -16.79
C HIS A 21 -14.06 2.00 -16.35
N GLY A 22 -14.18 1.10 -15.37
CA GLY A 22 -15.44 0.82 -14.68
C GLY A 22 -15.77 1.87 -13.61
N ALA A 23 -17.05 2.03 -13.25
CA ALA A 23 -17.46 2.98 -12.21
C ALA A 23 -16.81 2.70 -10.85
N HIS A 24 -16.67 1.42 -10.47
CA HIS A 24 -15.96 0.99 -9.25
C HIS A 24 -14.52 1.48 -9.22
N GLU A 25 -13.78 1.25 -10.30
CA GLU A 25 -12.39 1.71 -10.45
C GLU A 25 -12.25 3.22 -10.29
N MET A 26 -13.21 4.02 -10.79
CA MET A 26 -13.15 5.47 -10.63
C MET A 26 -13.20 5.89 -9.16
N PHE A 27 -13.97 5.18 -8.33
CA PHE A 27 -14.05 5.44 -6.89
C PHE A 27 -12.82 4.93 -6.15
N ASP A 28 -12.38 3.70 -6.41
CA ASP A 28 -11.18 3.13 -5.78
C ASP A 28 -9.94 4.00 -6.05
N VAL A 29 -9.75 4.40 -7.31
CA VAL A 29 -8.58 5.19 -7.70
C VAL A 29 -8.68 6.61 -7.16
N HIS A 30 -9.89 7.17 -7.03
CA HIS A 30 -10.10 8.44 -6.33
C HIS A 30 -9.68 8.35 -4.87
N GLU A 31 -10.06 7.27 -4.17
CA GLU A 31 -9.67 7.04 -2.78
C GLU A 31 -8.15 6.86 -2.65
N VAL A 32 -7.54 6.06 -3.52
CA VAL A 32 -6.07 5.87 -3.57
C VAL A 32 -5.34 7.20 -3.75
N LEU A 33 -5.70 7.97 -4.78
CA LEU A 33 -5.03 9.24 -5.07
C LEU A 33 -5.26 10.28 -3.98
N SER A 34 -6.47 10.35 -3.41
CA SER A 34 -6.78 11.27 -2.31
C SER A 34 -5.98 10.90 -1.04
N CYS A 35 -5.92 9.61 -0.71
CA CYS A 35 -5.10 9.12 0.40
C CYS A 35 -3.61 9.45 0.20
N GLN A 36 -3.09 9.31 -1.03
CA GLN A 36 -1.69 9.66 -1.32
C GLN A 36 -1.42 11.16 -1.17
N ILE A 37 -2.35 12.02 -1.59
CA ILE A 37 -2.29 13.47 -1.37
C ILE A 37 -2.26 13.77 0.13
N ASP A 38 -3.13 13.12 0.92
CA ASP A 38 -3.16 13.31 2.37
C ASP A 38 -1.83 12.89 3.02
N VAL A 39 -1.25 11.77 2.59
CA VAL A 39 0.07 11.32 3.07
C VAL A 39 1.14 12.37 2.75
N LEU A 40 1.21 12.85 1.50
CA LEU A 40 2.18 13.88 1.08
C LEU A 40 2.01 15.18 1.89
N ASN A 41 0.78 15.66 2.04
CA ASN A 41 0.47 16.87 2.81
C ASN A 41 0.84 16.70 4.29
N SER A 42 0.52 15.54 4.88
CA SER A 42 0.94 15.22 6.25
C SER A 42 2.45 15.23 6.38
N TYR A 43 3.21 14.66 5.43
CA TYR A 43 4.67 14.72 5.45
C TYR A 43 5.19 16.15 5.44
N MET A 44 4.63 17.02 4.58
CA MET A 44 5.01 18.45 4.55
C MET A 44 4.74 19.15 5.89
N MET A 45 3.60 18.88 6.53
CA MET A 45 3.26 19.45 7.83
C MET A 45 4.17 18.91 8.95
N LEU A 46 4.40 17.60 8.98
CA LEU A 46 5.20 16.93 10.00
C LEU A 46 6.67 17.35 9.94
N ARG A 47 7.20 17.60 8.74
CA ARG A 47 8.58 18.04 8.52
C ARG A 47 8.97 19.24 9.37
N ALA A 48 8.04 20.16 9.64
CA ALA A 48 8.29 21.36 10.46
C ALA A 48 8.62 21.04 11.93
N PHE A 49 8.32 19.83 12.40
CA PHE A 49 8.51 19.40 13.79
C PHE A 49 9.60 18.35 13.97
N VAL A 50 10.16 17.82 12.88
CA VAL A 50 11.24 16.82 12.93
C VAL A 50 12.51 17.47 13.46
N LYS A 51 13.14 16.83 14.45
CA LYS A 51 14.41 17.29 15.05
C LYS A 51 15.55 16.35 14.76
N ASP A 52 15.26 15.05 14.68
CA ASP A 52 16.24 14.04 14.35
C ASP A 52 16.58 14.07 12.85
N GLN A 53 17.88 14.10 12.53
CA GLN A 53 18.34 14.24 11.14
C GLN A 53 18.11 12.96 10.33
N GLU A 54 18.22 11.77 10.93
CA GLU A 54 17.94 10.50 10.24
C GLU A 54 16.47 10.41 9.87
N LEU A 55 15.57 10.81 10.78
CA LEU A 55 14.14 10.89 10.47
C LEU A 55 13.83 11.92 9.38
N LEU A 56 14.50 13.07 9.40
CA LEU A 56 14.32 14.10 8.36
C LEU A 56 14.74 13.58 7.00
N ASP A 57 15.87 12.86 6.93
CA ASP A 57 16.38 12.25 5.71
C ASP A 57 15.44 11.14 5.19
N ILE A 58 14.86 10.32 6.08
CA ILE A 58 13.82 9.34 5.73
C ILE A 58 12.59 10.05 5.16
N LEU A 59 12.09 11.09 5.86
CA LEU A 59 10.93 11.86 5.44
C LEU A 59 11.11 12.44 4.04
N ASP A 60 12.23 13.13 3.80
CA ASP A 60 12.49 13.79 2.52
C ASP A 60 12.63 12.79 1.36
N ARG A 61 13.27 11.64 1.58
CA ARG A 61 13.38 10.60 0.54
C ARG A 61 12.03 9.94 0.25
N GLN A 62 11.29 9.54 1.28
CA GLN A 62 9.97 8.93 1.11
C GLN A 62 8.99 9.90 0.45
N TYR A 63 9.00 11.18 0.83
CA TYR A 63 8.16 12.20 0.19
C TYR A 63 8.42 12.31 -1.31
N ASN A 64 9.68 12.45 -1.72
CA ASN A 64 10.04 12.57 -3.14
C ASN A 64 9.68 11.32 -3.93
N PHE A 65 9.89 10.14 -3.33
CA PHE A 65 9.53 8.86 -3.95
C PHE A 65 8.02 8.74 -4.13
N MET A 66 7.23 9.01 -3.09
CA MET A 66 5.77 9.00 -3.16
C MET A 66 5.22 10.03 -4.16
N LEU A 67 5.84 11.20 -4.27
CA LEU A 67 5.43 12.23 -5.23
C LEU A 67 5.62 11.78 -6.68
N GLU A 68 6.73 11.09 -6.97
CA GLU A 68 6.94 10.49 -8.28
C GLU A 68 5.86 9.45 -8.61
N HIS A 69 5.56 8.58 -7.66
CA HIS A 69 4.51 7.57 -7.79
C HIS A 69 3.12 8.16 -8.00
N TYR A 70 2.78 9.21 -7.26
CA TYR A 70 1.53 9.96 -7.42
C TYR A 70 1.39 10.49 -8.85
N ASN A 71 2.43 11.15 -9.37
CA ASN A 71 2.41 11.73 -10.71
C ASN A 71 2.25 10.66 -11.81
N LEU A 72 2.93 9.51 -11.67
CA LEU A 72 2.82 8.40 -12.62
C LEU A 72 1.44 7.73 -12.55
N THR A 73 0.87 7.61 -11.36
CA THR A 73 -0.50 7.10 -11.18
C THR A 73 -1.53 8.03 -11.81
N CYS A 74 -1.42 9.35 -11.62
CA CYS A 74 -2.25 10.34 -12.31
C CYS A 74 -2.16 10.24 -13.84
N GLN A 75 -0.94 10.07 -14.38
CA GLN A 75 -0.74 9.89 -15.82
C GLN A 75 -1.40 8.60 -16.32
N CYS A 76 -1.17 7.48 -15.63
CA CYS A 76 -1.72 6.18 -15.98
C CYS A 76 -3.24 6.19 -15.92
N PHE A 77 -3.81 6.76 -14.86
CA PHE A 77 -5.25 6.86 -14.66
C PHE A 77 -5.90 7.73 -15.74
N LYS A 78 -5.31 8.88 -16.09
CA LYS A 78 -5.85 9.76 -17.13
C LYS A 78 -5.82 9.12 -18.54
N THR A 79 -4.79 8.34 -18.83
CA THR A 79 -4.56 7.81 -20.19
C THR A 79 -5.06 6.38 -20.38
N GLY A 80 -5.22 5.63 -19.30
CA GLY A 80 -5.44 4.18 -19.34
C GLY A 80 -4.24 3.38 -19.89
N GLN A 81 -3.08 4.02 -20.08
CA GLN A 81 -1.89 3.46 -20.72
C GLN A 81 -0.71 3.36 -19.74
N LYS A 82 0.35 2.64 -20.14
CA LYS A 82 1.57 2.52 -19.34
C LYS A 82 2.15 3.92 -19.10
N PRO A 83 2.59 4.25 -17.87
CA PRO A 83 3.21 5.54 -17.60
C PRO A 83 4.49 5.73 -18.44
N ALA A 84 4.89 6.99 -18.63
CA ALA A 84 6.03 7.37 -19.47
C ALA A 84 7.38 6.82 -18.98
N ARG A 85 7.46 6.41 -17.72
CA ARG A 85 8.60 5.72 -17.13
C ARG A 85 8.12 4.71 -16.09
N GLU A 86 8.96 3.71 -15.86
CA GLU A 86 8.81 2.80 -14.72
C GLU A 86 9.24 3.53 -13.45
N THR A 87 8.59 3.20 -12.34
CA THR A 87 8.99 3.66 -11.02
C THR A 87 10.24 2.91 -10.58
N GLY A 88 11.13 3.59 -9.86
CA GLY A 88 12.25 2.91 -9.21
C GLY A 88 11.77 1.98 -8.08
N THR A 89 12.66 1.09 -7.65
CA THR A 89 12.48 0.35 -6.40
C THR A 89 12.95 1.22 -5.24
N TYR A 90 12.15 1.28 -4.17
CA TYR A 90 12.52 1.92 -2.92
C TYR A 90 13.60 1.09 -2.23
N ILE A 91 14.76 1.70 -2.00
CA ILE A 91 15.90 1.04 -1.34
C ILE A 91 16.17 1.73 -0.01
N ILE A 92 16.11 0.96 1.08
CA ILE A 92 16.48 1.42 2.42
C ILE A 92 18.01 1.55 2.50
N PRO A 93 18.56 2.76 2.68
CA PRO A 93 20.00 2.94 2.81
C PRO A 93 20.51 2.31 4.10
N ASN A 94 21.62 1.57 4.03
CA ASN A 94 22.30 1.00 5.21
C ASN A 94 21.38 0.19 6.14
N MET A 95 20.46 -0.60 5.56
CA MET A 95 19.49 -1.38 6.32
C MET A 95 20.13 -2.21 7.43
N THR A 96 19.66 -2.00 8.67
CA THR A 96 20.11 -2.73 9.86
C THR A 96 19.11 -3.80 10.26
N GLN A 97 19.54 -4.74 11.10
CA GLN A 97 18.65 -5.74 11.70
C GLN A 97 17.82 -5.12 12.84
N PRO A 98 16.59 -5.60 13.08
CA PRO A 98 15.80 -5.21 14.24
C PRO A 98 16.50 -5.55 15.56
N VAL A 99 16.38 -4.66 16.54
CA VAL A 99 16.75 -4.85 17.94
C VAL A 99 15.58 -5.50 18.68
N TYR A 100 15.81 -6.69 19.21
CA TYR A 100 14.85 -7.42 20.04
C TYR A 100 14.98 -7.04 21.51
N GLY A 101 13.85 -7.09 22.21
CA GLY A 101 13.79 -6.88 23.66
C GLY A 101 12.68 -5.95 24.09
N PHE A 102 12.56 -5.80 25.39
CA PHE A 102 11.62 -4.88 26.03
C PHE A 102 12.34 -4.12 27.14
N GLN A 103 12.15 -2.80 27.16
CA GLN A 103 12.65 -1.87 28.17
C GLN A 103 11.46 -1.10 28.74
N PRO A 104 11.41 -0.87 30.07
CA PRO A 104 10.40 0.00 30.66
C PRO A 104 10.37 1.35 29.94
N ALA A 105 9.17 1.77 29.52
CA ALA A 105 8.95 3.05 28.87
C ALA A 105 7.88 3.84 29.63
N GLU A 106 7.98 5.16 29.60
CA GLU A 106 6.96 6.04 30.16
C GLU A 106 5.62 5.83 29.44
N PRO A 107 4.48 5.86 30.16
CA PRO A 107 3.17 5.77 29.55
C PRO A 107 2.96 6.84 28.47
N SER A 108 2.45 6.42 27.31
CA SER A 108 2.11 7.34 26.22
C SER A 108 0.81 8.10 26.52
N LYS A 109 0.77 9.38 26.12
CA LYS A 109 -0.43 10.23 26.18
C LYS A 109 -0.51 11.15 24.95
N PRO A 110 -1.70 11.63 24.57
CA PRO A 110 -1.82 12.63 23.51
C PRO A 110 -1.08 13.93 23.84
N ASN A 111 -0.47 14.53 22.82
CA ASN A 111 0.13 15.87 22.90
C ASN A 111 -0.92 16.89 23.36
N GLN A 112 -0.55 17.81 24.25
CA GLN A 112 -1.43 18.88 24.73
C GLN A 112 -1.13 20.22 24.03
N SER A 113 0.03 20.32 23.37
CA SER A 113 0.43 21.46 22.56
C SER A 113 1.42 21.05 21.47
N MET A 114 1.69 21.96 20.53
CA MET A 114 2.71 21.73 19.49
C MET A 114 4.13 21.59 20.05
N ALA A 115 4.41 22.10 21.25
CA ALA A 115 5.71 21.92 21.91
C ALA A 115 5.95 20.48 22.39
N ASP A 116 4.88 19.70 22.56
CA ASP A 116 4.93 18.30 22.96
C ASP A 116 5.27 17.36 21.82
N VAL A 117 5.14 17.82 20.55
CA VAL A 117 5.44 17.00 19.37
C VAL A 117 6.92 16.58 19.40
N LYS A 118 7.16 15.26 19.31
CA LYS A 118 8.49 14.62 19.27
C LYS A 118 8.60 13.70 18.06
N ASP A 119 9.83 13.37 17.69
CA ASP A 119 10.15 12.45 16.59
C ASP A 119 9.50 11.07 16.74
N ALA A 120 9.31 10.58 17.98
CA ALA A 120 8.55 9.35 18.24
C ALA A 120 7.10 9.41 17.74
N GLY A 121 6.41 10.53 18.01
CA GLY A 121 5.04 10.74 17.53
C GLY A 121 5.00 10.98 16.02
N ILE A 122 5.96 11.74 15.48
CA ILE A 122 6.05 12.03 14.05
C ILE A 122 6.28 10.74 13.25
N SER A 123 7.31 9.96 13.61
CA SER A 123 7.61 8.69 12.95
C SER A 123 6.46 7.69 13.07
N SER A 124 5.70 7.71 14.18
CA SER A 124 4.47 6.91 14.34
C SER A 124 3.35 7.34 13.38
N LEU A 125 3.12 8.64 13.22
CA LEU A 125 2.17 9.17 12.24
C LEU A 125 2.58 8.83 10.80
N MET A 126 3.86 9.01 10.47
CA MET A 126 4.43 8.60 9.17
C MET A 126 4.19 7.11 8.90
N LEU A 127 4.51 6.24 9.88
CA LEU A 127 4.31 4.80 9.75
C LEU A 127 2.83 4.44 9.56
N GLY A 128 1.94 5.08 10.32
CA GLY A 128 0.49 4.90 10.19
C GLY A 128 -0.02 5.26 8.80
N HIS A 129 0.41 6.40 8.26
CA HIS A 129 0.04 6.85 6.91
C HIS A 129 0.51 5.88 5.82
N ILE A 130 1.78 5.47 5.86
CA ILE A 130 2.34 4.53 4.87
C ILE A 130 1.63 3.19 4.90
N LYS A 131 1.38 2.63 6.09
CA LYS A 131 0.66 1.35 6.23
C LYS A 131 -0.78 1.43 5.71
N SER A 132 -1.48 2.53 5.98
CA SER A 132 -2.84 2.75 5.48
C SER A 132 -2.85 2.82 3.96
N HIS A 133 -1.92 3.58 3.35
CA HIS A 133 -1.84 3.69 1.91
C HIS A 133 -1.45 2.36 1.23
N ALA A 134 -0.47 1.63 1.78
CA ALA A 134 -0.08 0.30 1.30
C ALA A 134 -1.28 -0.68 1.30
N SER A 135 -2.09 -0.65 2.36
CA SER A 135 -3.29 -1.48 2.48
C SER A 135 -4.34 -1.11 1.45
N LEU A 136 -4.58 0.19 1.25
CA LEU A 136 -5.53 0.69 0.26
C LEU A 136 -5.11 0.32 -1.17
N LEU A 137 -3.82 0.44 -1.51
CA LEU A 137 -3.26 0.00 -2.78
C LEU A 137 -3.52 -1.50 -3.03
N ALA A 138 -3.29 -2.34 -2.02
CA ALA A 138 -3.50 -3.78 -2.13
C ALA A 138 -4.98 -4.14 -2.37
N ILE A 139 -5.90 -3.46 -1.66
CA ILE A 139 -7.35 -3.63 -1.84
C ILE A 139 -7.76 -3.18 -3.24
N ALA A 140 -7.51 -1.91 -3.59
CA ALA A 140 -7.95 -1.34 -4.87
C ALA A 140 -7.37 -2.09 -6.08
N SER A 141 -6.08 -2.47 -6.05
CA SER A 141 -5.45 -3.19 -7.16
C SER A 141 -6.01 -4.59 -7.43
N SER A 142 -6.83 -5.13 -6.54
CA SER A 142 -7.49 -6.42 -6.75
C SER A 142 -8.72 -6.31 -7.66
N GLU A 143 -9.32 -5.11 -7.78
CA GLU A 143 -10.61 -4.89 -8.45
C GLU A 143 -10.58 -3.78 -9.52
N VAL A 144 -9.47 -3.06 -9.65
CA VAL A 144 -9.22 -2.11 -10.75
C VAL A 144 -9.27 -2.82 -12.10
N THR A 145 -10.17 -2.35 -12.97
CA THR A 145 -10.54 -3.01 -14.23
C THR A 145 -9.56 -2.73 -15.36
N ASN A 146 -8.92 -1.56 -15.38
CA ASN A 146 -7.87 -1.24 -16.34
C ASN A 146 -6.61 -2.07 -16.01
N PRO A 147 -6.18 -2.99 -16.89
CA PRO A 147 -5.12 -3.95 -16.58
C PRO A 147 -3.73 -3.30 -16.42
N THR A 148 -3.54 -2.10 -16.97
CA THR A 148 -2.29 -1.35 -16.83
C THR A 148 -2.26 -0.64 -15.50
N LEU A 149 -3.30 0.13 -15.18
CA LEU A 149 -3.42 0.82 -13.90
C LEU A 149 -3.39 -0.16 -12.73
N ARG A 150 -4.10 -1.29 -12.85
CA ARG A 150 -4.07 -2.38 -11.87
C ARG A 150 -2.64 -2.79 -11.50
N ARG A 151 -1.78 -2.98 -12.52
CA ARG A 151 -0.38 -3.37 -12.31
C ARG A 151 0.45 -2.23 -11.71
N VAL A 152 0.20 -0.99 -12.12
CA VAL A 152 0.86 0.20 -11.55
C VAL A 152 0.55 0.34 -10.06
N LEU A 153 -0.70 0.14 -9.64
CA LEU A 153 -1.06 0.16 -8.22
C LEU A 153 -0.49 -1.03 -7.46
N SER A 154 -0.59 -2.24 -8.03
CA SER A 154 -0.07 -3.46 -7.39
C SER A 154 1.44 -3.42 -7.16
N ALA A 155 2.21 -2.88 -8.12
CA ALA A 155 3.67 -2.75 -7.99
C ALA A 155 4.08 -1.81 -6.84
N GLN A 156 3.27 -0.79 -6.55
CA GLN A 156 3.54 0.16 -5.48
C GLN A 156 3.45 -0.46 -4.08
N VAL A 157 2.67 -1.53 -3.91
CA VAL A 157 2.47 -2.15 -2.59
C VAL A 157 3.80 -2.55 -1.96
N GLN A 158 4.70 -3.18 -2.73
CA GLN A 158 6.01 -3.58 -2.23
C GLN A 158 6.85 -2.37 -1.77
N GLU A 159 6.82 -1.28 -2.53
CA GLU A 159 7.60 -0.09 -2.23
C GLU A 159 7.13 0.59 -0.94
N PHE A 160 5.81 0.65 -0.72
CA PHE A 160 5.26 1.17 0.54
C PHE A 160 5.48 0.21 1.72
N VAL A 161 5.60 -1.10 1.48
CA VAL A 161 6.03 -2.06 2.51
C VAL A 161 7.48 -1.78 2.93
N GLU A 162 8.39 -1.52 2.00
CA GLU A 162 9.78 -1.14 2.32
C GLU A 162 9.84 0.20 3.08
N MET A 163 9.08 1.22 2.66
CA MET A 163 8.98 2.50 3.37
C MET A 163 8.45 2.34 4.80
N ALA A 164 7.44 1.49 5.00
CA ALA A 164 6.93 1.17 6.33
C ALA A 164 7.98 0.44 7.18
N TYR A 165 8.73 -0.48 6.57
CA TYR A 165 9.77 -1.23 7.25
C TYR A 165 10.92 -0.32 7.70
N GLU A 166 11.32 0.65 6.87
CA GLU A 166 12.32 1.65 7.24
C GLU A 166 11.90 2.49 8.46
N LEU A 167 10.64 2.96 8.49
CA LEU A 167 10.11 3.70 9.63
C LEU A 167 10.03 2.83 10.89
N PHE A 168 9.70 1.54 10.73
CA PHE A 168 9.76 0.57 11.81
C PHE A 168 11.20 0.40 12.33
N LEU A 169 12.20 0.24 11.45
CA LEU A 169 13.61 0.12 11.85
C LEU A 169 14.08 1.38 12.60
N TYR A 170 13.73 2.57 12.10
CA TYR A 170 14.02 3.83 12.78
C TYR A 170 13.40 3.88 14.19
N GLN A 171 12.10 3.56 14.31
CA GLN A 171 11.44 3.53 15.62
C GLN A 171 12.02 2.47 16.55
N ASN A 172 12.40 1.31 16.01
CA ASN A 172 12.96 0.21 16.78
C ASN A 172 14.36 0.53 17.31
N LYS A 173 15.23 1.10 16.47
CA LYS A 173 16.54 1.61 16.86
C LYS A 173 16.46 2.64 17.99
N ASN A 174 15.43 3.49 17.96
CA ASN A 174 15.19 4.53 18.96
C ASN A 174 14.33 4.06 20.16
N ALA A 175 14.03 2.76 20.26
CA ALA A 175 13.17 2.15 21.28
C ALA A 175 11.73 2.70 21.35
N TYR A 176 11.27 3.44 20.34
CA TYR A 176 9.87 3.84 20.17
C TYR A 176 8.99 2.65 19.79
N TYR A 177 9.56 1.66 19.08
CA TYR A 177 8.91 0.40 18.75
C TYR A 177 9.71 -0.78 19.29
N GLN A 178 9.22 -1.38 20.36
CA GLN A 178 9.91 -2.50 21.01
C GLN A 178 9.41 -3.84 20.48
N VAL A 179 10.32 -4.78 20.26
CA VAL A 179 10.03 -6.12 19.71
C VAL A 179 10.38 -7.17 20.76
N PRO A 180 9.49 -7.44 21.73
CA PRO A 180 9.71 -8.50 22.70
C PRO A 180 9.72 -9.86 22.00
N GLN A 181 10.51 -10.78 22.53
CA GLN A 181 10.55 -12.16 22.07
C GLN A 181 9.79 -13.08 23.04
N LEU A 182 9.20 -14.12 22.49
CA LEU A 182 8.66 -15.23 23.29
C LEU A 182 9.81 -16.05 23.88
N GLN A 183 9.50 -16.92 24.84
CA GLN A 183 10.47 -17.91 25.31
C GLN A 183 10.92 -18.81 24.16
N THR A 184 12.21 -19.14 24.08
CA THR A 184 12.79 -19.90 22.98
C THR A 184 12.10 -21.23 22.73
N SER A 185 11.69 -21.95 23.78
CA SER A 185 10.96 -23.22 23.65
C SER A 185 9.61 -23.05 22.92
N VAL A 186 8.88 -21.98 23.22
CA VAL A 186 7.61 -21.65 22.57
C VAL A 186 7.84 -21.26 21.12
N MET A 187 8.87 -20.45 20.84
CA MET A 187 9.23 -20.09 19.47
C MET A 187 9.56 -21.33 18.63
N GLN A 188 10.37 -22.25 19.16
CA GLN A 188 10.71 -23.48 18.44
C GLN A 188 9.47 -24.33 18.13
N GLN A 189 8.58 -24.50 19.12
CA GLN A 189 7.33 -25.24 18.90
C GLN A 189 6.45 -24.58 17.82
N MET A 190 6.38 -23.25 17.77
CA MET A 190 5.64 -22.53 16.73
C MET A 190 6.28 -22.65 15.34
N LEU A 191 7.61 -22.62 15.26
CA LEU A 191 8.34 -22.82 14.01
C LEU A 191 8.11 -24.23 13.45
N ASP A 192 8.12 -25.23 14.31
CA ASP A 192 7.89 -26.63 13.93
C ASP A 192 6.41 -26.94 13.63
N ALA A 193 5.49 -26.00 13.87
CA ALA A 193 4.06 -26.17 13.59
C ALA A 193 3.72 -26.16 12.09
N TYR A 194 4.63 -25.64 11.25
CA TYR A 194 4.47 -25.59 9.80
C TYR A 194 5.64 -26.30 9.13
N VAL A 195 5.35 -27.27 8.26
CA VAL A 195 6.35 -27.95 7.44
C VAL A 195 5.99 -27.83 5.96
N PRO A 196 6.97 -27.77 5.04
CA PRO A 196 6.69 -27.82 3.62
C PRO A 196 5.91 -29.10 3.25
N ALA A 197 4.92 -28.97 2.36
CA ALA A 197 4.22 -30.14 1.84
C ALA A 197 5.21 -31.05 1.08
N ALA A 198 5.16 -32.35 1.35
CA ALA A 198 6.00 -33.33 0.68
C ALA A 198 5.24 -34.00 -0.48
N GLY A 199 5.93 -34.16 -1.61
CA GLY A 199 5.36 -34.78 -2.81
C GLY A 199 4.42 -33.86 -3.60
N ALA A 200 3.96 -34.35 -4.75
CA ALA A 200 2.95 -33.67 -5.55
C ALA A 200 1.55 -33.99 -4.98
N PRO A 201 0.68 -32.99 -4.75
CA PRO A 201 -0.68 -33.24 -4.31
C PRO A 201 -1.47 -33.95 -5.42
N GLN A 202 -2.19 -35.02 -5.07
CA GLN A 202 -3.15 -35.63 -5.98
C GLN A 202 -4.45 -34.81 -5.93
N MET A 203 -4.65 -33.97 -6.95
CA MET A 203 -5.87 -33.16 -7.05
C MET A 203 -7.09 -34.07 -7.28
N PRO A 204 -8.24 -33.78 -6.65
CA PRO A 204 -9.49 -34.49 -6.92
C PRO A 204 -9.84 -34.44 -8.41
N ALA A 205 -10.51 -35.48 -8.91
CA ALA A 205 -11.03 -35.49 -10.27
C ALA A 205 -12.05 -34.35 -10.47
N ASN A 206 -12.05 -33.73 -11.65
CA ASN A 206 -13.02 -32.69 -12.01
C ASN A 206 -14.41 -33.31 -12.23
N ASN A 207 -15.45 -32.79 -11.56
CA ASN A 207 -16.83 -33.32 -11.64
C ASN A 207 -17.54 -33.07 -12.98
N GLY A 208 -16.84 -32.62 -14.02
CA GLY A 208 -17.39 -32.25 -15.34
C GLY A 208 -17.90 -33.40 -16.22
N GLY A 209 -18.20 -34.58 -15.65
CA GLY A 209 -18.65 -35.77 -16.39
C GLY A 209 -20.12 -36.15 -16.21
N ALA A 210 -20.87 -35.52 -15.31
CA ALA A 210 -22.32 -35.73 -15.23
C ALA A 210 -23.01 -34.85 -16.28
N ALA A 211 -23.06 -35.33 -17.52
CA ALA A 211 -23.93 -34.77 -18.55
C ALA A 211 -25.36 -34.72 -18.00
N LEU A 212 -25.88 -33.50 -17.82
CA LEU A 212 -27.32 -33.26 -17.71
C LEU A 212 -27.92 -33.60 -19.09
N HIS A 213 -28.35 -34.86 -19.24
CA HIS A 213 -29.24 -35.28 -20.31
C HIS A 213 -30.68 -35.01 -19.90
#